data_AF-A0A058Z3N0-F1
#
_entry.id   AF-A0A058Z3N0-F1
#
_cell.length_a   1.000
_cell.length_b   1.000
_cell.length_c   1.000
_cell.angle_alpha   90.00
_cell.angle_beta   90.00
_cell.angle_gamma   90.00
#
_symmetry.space_group_name_H-M   'P 1'
#
loop_
_entity.id
_entity.type
_entity.pdbx_description
1 polymer ?
#
loop_
_entity_poly.entity_id
_entity_poly.type
_entity_poly.pdbx_seq_one_letter_code
_entity_poly.pdbx_strand_id
1 'polypeptide(L)'
;MLTWRHANKNTRTPADPGSPPAAAQAASPEFKEYAKLVVDNSRSFAQDMMSFGYDIVSGGTDNHLFLLDLSNKGVDGARAERVLELVNIASNKNTVPKDRSALVPSGLRVGTPAMTTRGLSPEDFKQIAQFLHRGITIAAEVQASLPAGSKFRDFRAHLGPNGEGHPGVAPLREEVIAFARRFPAVGFNTETMKYRPE
;
A
#
# COMPACT_ATOMS: atom_id res chain seq x y z
N MET A 1 -10.87 -9.01 -0.70
CA MET A 1 -9.70 -8.86 -1.57
C MET A 1 -10.12 -9.14 -3.00
N LEU A 2 -10.23 -8.11 -3.85
CA LEU A 2 -10.56 -8.24 -5.28
C LEU A 2 -9.30 -7.89 -6.07
N THR A 3 -8.45 -8.88 -6.34
CA THR A 3 -7.48 -8.80 -7.43
C THR A 3 -7.95 -9.74 -8.53
N TRP A 4 -8.28 -9.12 -9.66
CA TRP A 4 -8.91 -9.77 -10.79
C TRP A 4 -7.88 -10.66 -11.52
N ARG A 5 -7.98 -11.99 -11.35
CA ARG A 5 -7.35 -12.99 -12.23
C ARG A 5 -8.41 -13.70 -13.07
N HIS A 6 -9.19 -12.95 -13.84
CA HIS A 6 -9.76 -13.40 -15.12
C HIS A 6 -10.42 -12.22 -15.82
N ALA A 7 -9.58 -11.40 -16.46
CA ALA A 7 -10.03 -10.31 -17.30
C ALA A 7 -10.34 -10.76 -18.71
N ASN A 8 -11.58 -11.20 -18.93
CA ASN A 8 -12.10 -11.28 -20.28
C ASN A 8 -12.15 -9.86 -20.85
N LYS A 9 -11.29 -9.54 -21.81
CA LYS A 9 -11.13 -8.20 -22.42
C LYS A 9 -12.39 -7.70 -23.17
N ASN A 10 -13.49 -8.46 -23.16
CA ASN A 10 -14.70 -8.20 -23.94
C ASN A 10 -15.95 -7.82 -23.13
N THR A 11 -15.85 -7.67 -21.81
CA THR A 11 -16.99 -7.23 -21.00
C THR A 11 -16.80 -5.80 -20.53
N ARG A 12 -17.42 -4.85 -21.22
CA ARG A 12 -17.68 -3.52 -20.65
C ARG A 12 -18.73 -3.70 -19.58
N THR A 13 -18.37 -3.53 -18.31
CA THR A 13 -19.34 -3.34 -17.25
C THR A 13 -20.08 -2.02 -17.56
N PRO A 14 -21.41 -1.99 -17.63
CA PRO A 14 -22.14 -0.74 -17.79
C PRO A 14 -21.78 0.20 -16.63
N ALA A 15 -21.56 1.47 -16.93
CA ALA A 15 -21.53 2.49 -15.88
C ALA A 15 -22.87 2.47 -15.14
N ASP A 16 -22.83 2.68 -13.83
CA ASP A 16 -24.05 2.81 -13.02
C ASP A 16 -24.93 3.91 -13.63
N PRO A 17 -26.14 3.58 -14.13
CA PRO A 17 -26.98 4.52 -14.87
C PRO A 17 -27.43 5.72 -14.04
N GLY A 18 -27.31 5.67 -12.70
CA GLY A 18 -27.61 6.80 -11.81
C GLY A 18 -26.43 7.73 -11.49
N SER A 19 -25.20 7.34 -11.84
CA SER A 19 -23.99 8.11 -11.51
C SER A 19 -23.58 9.00 -12.69
N PRO A 20 -23.27 10.30 -12.48
CA PRO A 20 -22.78 11.14 -13.55
C PRO A 20 -21.50 10.54 -14.15
N PRO A 21 -21.27 10.67 -15.47
CA PRO A 21 -20.07 10.15 -16.10
C PRO A 21 -18.81 10.63 -15.38
N ALA A 22 -17.76 9.80 -15.33
CA ALA A 22 -16.51 10.14 -14.64
C ALA A 22 -15.92 11.48 -15.11
N ALA A 23 -16.07 11.83 -16.38
CA ALA A 23 -15.63 13.13 -16.91
C ALA A 23 -16.42 14.32 -16.31
N ALA A 24 -17.72 14.16 -16.09
CA ALA A 24 -18.55 15.17 -15.44
C ALA A 24 -18.19 15.33 -13.96
N GLN A 25 -17.94 14.21 -13.26
CA GLN A 25 -17.44 14.23 -11.89
C GLN A 25 -16.06 14.91 -11.79
N ALA A 26 -15.15 14.62 -12.72
CA ALA A 26 -13.81 15.20 -12.75
C ALA A 26 -13.79 16.72 -13.02
N ALA A 27 -14.84 17.26 -13.66
CA ALA A 27 -14.99 18.68 -13.91
C ALA A 27 -15.58 19.46 -12.71
N SER A 28 -15.96 18.77 -11.64
CA SER A 28 -16.58 19.40 -10.47
C SER A 28 -15.56 20.14 -9.58
N PRO A 29 -15.97 21.23 -8.89
CA PRO A 29 -15.14 21.88 -7.88
C PRO A 29 -14.67 20.92 -6.78
N GLU A 30 -15.52 19.97 -6.39
CA GLU A 30 -15.22 18.97 -5.36
C GLU A 30 -14.06 18.04 -5.80
N PHE A 31 -14.03 17.66 -7.09
CA PHE A 31 -12.92 16.87 -7.62
C PHE A 31 -11.61 17.65 -7.64
N LYS A 32 -11.65 18.97 -7.85
CA LYS A 32 -10.46 19.82 -7.78
C LYS A 32 -9.87 19.83 -6.36
N GLU A 33 -10.71 19.98 -5.34
CA GLU A 33 -10.28 19.92 -3.95
C GLU A 33 -9.77 18.52 -3.57
N TYR A 34 -10.44 17.46 -4.03
CA TYR A 34 -9.95 16.09 -3.91
C TYR A 34 -8.57 15.90 -4.54
N ALA A 35 -8.35 16.37 -5.77
CA ALA A 35 -7.08 16.23 -6.46
C ALA A 35 -5.95 16.98 -5.74
N LYS A 36 -6.23 18.16 -5.18
CA LYS A 36 -5.30 18.89 -4.31
C LYS A 36 -4.96 18.07 -3.06
N LEU A 37 -5.98 17.55 -2.37
CA LEU A 37 -5.80 16.73 -1.17
C LEU A 37 -4.97 15.47 -1.46
N VAL A 38 -5.13 14.82 -2.62
CA VAL A 38 -4.31 13.67 -3.03
C VAL A 38 -2.82 14.01 -3.04
N VAL A 39 -2.44 15.15 -3.61
CA VAL A 39 -1.04 15.59 -3.68
C VAL A 39 -0.53 16.02 -2.29
N ASP A 40 -1.35 16.74 -1.53
CA ASP A 40 -0.98 17.18 -0.17
C ASP A 40 -0.76 15.97 0.76
N ASN A 41 -1.62 14.96 0.68
CA ASN A 41 -1.46 13.66 1.36
C ASN A 41 -0.16 12.95 0.93
N SER A 42 0.15 12.94 -0.37
CA SER A 42 1.35 12.29 -0.91
C SER A 42 2.63 12.94 -0.39
N ARG A 43 2.64 14.28 -0.30
CA ARG A 43 3.76 15.05 0.27
C ARG A 43 3.96 14.75 1.75
N SER A 44 2.89 14.77 2.55
CA SER A 44 2.97 14.44 3.98
C SER A 44 3.48 13.02 4.18
N PHE A 45 2.90 12.06 3.46
CA PHE A 45 3.29 10.66 3.54
C PHE A 45 4.77 10.44 3.17
N ALA A 46 5.25 11.10 2.11
CA ALA A 46 6.65 11.08 1.73
C ALA A 46 7.57 11.64 2.84
N GLN A 47 7.19 12.76 3.45
CA GLN A 47 7.94 13.37 4.56
C GLN A 47 8.03 12.45 5.78
N ASP A 48 6.92 11.82 6.16
CA ASP A 48 6.89 10.87 7.28
C ASP A 48 7.80 9.67 7.02
N MET A 49 7.77 9.12 5.81
CA MET A 49 8.67 8.03 5.43
C MET A 49 10.14 8.46 5.46
N MET A 50 10.48 9.67 4.98
CA MET A 50 11.84 10.19 5.10
C MET A 50 12.26 10.36 6.57
N SER A 51 11.34 10.71 7.48
CA SER A 51 11.64 10.80 8.91
C SER A 51 12.01 9.45 9.56
N PHE A 52 11.53 8.33 9.01
CA PHE A 52 11.96 6.98 9.38
C PHE A 52 13.27 6.55 8.66
N GLY A 53 13.93 7.48 7.97
CA GLY A 53 15.20 7.29 7.28
C GLY A 53 15.10 6.49 5.99
N TYR A 54 13.95 6.49 5.32
CA TYR A 54 13.82 5.92 3.97
C TYR A 54 14.27 6.94 2.93
N ASP A 55 14.94 6.45 1.89
CA ASP A 55 15.24 7.27 0.73
C ASP A 55 14.01 7.26 -0.19
N ILE A 56 13.60 8.45 -0.66
CA ILE A 56 12.58 8.60 -1.69
C ILE A 56 13.27 8.92 -3.00
N VAL A 57 12.96 8.18 -4.06
CA VAL A 57 13.50 8.48 -5.39
C VAL A 57 13.09 9.91 -5.76
N SER A 58 14.07 10.72 -6.15
CA SER A 58 13.95 12.18 -6.40
C SER A 58 13.81 13.09 -5.16
N GLY A 59 13.84 12.53 -3.95
CA GLY A 59 13.86 13.30 -2.69
C GLY A 59 12.48 13.78 -2.20
N GLY A 60 11.39 13.37 -2.83
CA GLY A 60 10.03 13.77 -2.47
C GLY A 60 9.00 13.39 -3.51
N THR A 61 7.91 14.15 -3.59
CA THR A 61 6.86 13.98 -4.60
C THR A 61 6.08 15.27 -4.85
N ASP A 62 5.69 15.46 -6.11
CA ASP A 62 4.79 16.51 -6.56
C ASP A 62 3.50 15.96 -7.19
N ASN A 63 3.24 14.67 -7.01
CA ASN A 63 2.06 14.00 -7.54
C ASN A 63 1.47 13.01 -6.52
N HIS A 64 0.68 12.06 -6.99
CA HIS A 64 -0.12 11.15 -6.19
C HIS A 64 0.61 9.90 -5.68
N LEU A 65 1.90 9.75 -6.00
CA LEU A 65 2.71 8.58 -5.63
C LEU A 65 4.16 8.96 -5.36
N PHE A 66 4.90 8.02 -4.77
CA PHE A 66 6.36 8.08 -4.69
C PHE A 66 6.95 6.67 -4.64
N LEU A 67 8.26 6.59 -4.85
CA LEU A 67 9.02 5.35 -4.77
C LEU A 67 9.91 5.38 -3.53
N LEU A 68 9.69 4.43 -2.64
CA LEU A 68 10.56 4.14 -1.51
C LEU A 68 11.70 3.25 -1.98
N ASP A 69 12.94 3.66 -1.71
CA ASP A 69 14.13 2.83 -1.85
C ASP A 69 14.41 2.13 -0.52
N LEU A 70 14.45 0.78 -0.55
CA LEU A 70 14.68 -0.07 0.62
C LEU A 70 16.14 -0.55 0.71
N SER A 71 17.03 -0.09 -0.18
CA SER A 71 18.42 -0.54 -0.25
C SER A 71 19.17 -0.37 1.07
N ASN A 72 18.79 0.63 1.88
CA ASN A 72 19.36 0.90 3.20
C ASN A 72 18.62 0.20 4.37
N LYS A 73 17.58 -0.62 4.09
CA LYS A 73 16.74 -1.29 5.09
C LYS A 73 16.98 -2.80 5.24
N GLY A 74 17.96 -3.35 4.51
CA GLY A 74 18.32 -4.76 4.62
C GLY A 74 17.27 -5.73 4.07
N VAL A 75 16.33 -5.24 3.26
CA VAL A 75 15.25 -6.03 2.65
C VAL A 75 14.94 -5.51 1.25
N ASP A 76 14.50 -6.40 0.35
CA ASP A 76 14.06 -6.02 -1.00
C ASP A 76 12.54 -5.78 -1.08
N GLY A 77 12.10 -5.22 -2.21
CA GLY A 77 10.70 -4.90 -2.44
C GLY A 77 9.78 -6.11 -2.46
N ALA A 78 10.24 -7.29 -2.89
CA ALA A 78 9.41 -8.50 -2.95
C ALA A 78 9.10 -9.05 -1.55
N ARG A 79 10.09 -9.03 -0.65
CA ARG A 79 9.96 -9.44 0.74
C ARG A 79 9.12 -8.46 1.55
N ALA A 80 9.36 -7.17 1.36
CA ALA A 80 8.54 -6.14 1.98
C ALA A 80 7.07 -6.22 1.50
N GLU A 81 6.82 -6.32 0.19
CA GLU A 81 5.48 -6.48 -0.40
C GLU A 81 4.74 -7.68 0.22
N ARG A 82 5.43 -8.82 0.41
CA ARG A 82 4.82 -10.01 1.02
C ARG A 82 4.37 -9.80 2.47
N VAL A 83 5.19 -9.14 3.29
CA VAL A 83 4.79 -8.85 4.68
C VAL A 83 3.65 -7.83 4.70
N LEU A 84 3.72 -6.80 3.86
CA LEU A 84 2.66 -5.81 3.74
C LEU A 84 1.31 -6.43 3.31
N GLU A 85 1.33 -7.38 2.38
CA GLU A 85 0.14 -8.16 2.00
C GLU A 85 -0.47 -8.90 3.20
N LEU A 86 0.37 -9.54 4.02
CA LEU A 86 -0.06 -10.30 5.21
C LEU A 86 -0.68 -9.41 6.31
N VAL A 87 -0.40 -8.12 6.30
CA VAL A 87 -0.99 -7.13 7.22
C VAL A 87 -2.06 -6.27 6.56
N ASN A 88 -2.59 -6.68 5.40
CA ASN A 88 -3.62 -5.99 4.64
C ASN A 88 -3.22 -4.62 4.08
N ILE A 89 -1.94 -4.40 3.81
CA ILE A 89 -1.43 -3.22 3.08
C ILE A 89 -1.10 -3.63 1.65
N ALA A 90 -1.91 -3.13 0.70
CA ALA A 90 -1.64 -3.33 -0.72
C ALA A 90 -0.56 -2.35 -1.19
N SER A 91 0.57 -2.90 -1.66
CA SER A 91 1.66 -2.14 -2.25
C SER A 91 2.21 -2.88 -3.47
N ASN A 92 3.13 -2.26 -4.21
CA ASN A 92 3.76 -2.90 -5.36
C ASN A 92 5.27 -2.71 -5.31
N LYS A 93 6.02 -3.82 -5.34
CA LYS A 93 7.47 -3.79 -5.55
C LYS A 93 7.78 -3.12 -6.88
N ASN A 94 8.76 -2.22 -6.87
CA ASN A 94 9.11 -1.40 -8.02
C ASN A 94 10.61 -1.22 -8.09
N THR A 95 11.17 -1.20 -9.30
CA THR A 95 12.60 -0.93 -9.49
C THR A 95 12.92 0.50 -9.08
N VAL A 96 14.09 0.71 -8.51
CA VAL A 96 14.66 2.04 -8.18
C VAL A 96 16.02 2.20 -8.86
N PRO A 97 16.55 3.44 -8.98
CA PRO A 97 17.88 3.65 -9.51
C PRO A 97 18.92 2.78 -8.78
N LYS A 98 19.88 2.23 -9.53
CA LYS A 98 20.95 1.31 -9.04
C LYS A 98 20.52 -0.14 -8.80
N ASP A 99 19.26 -0.51 -9.03
CA ASP A 99 18.89 -1.92 -9.10
C ASP A 99 19.68 -2.64 -10.19
N ARG A 100 20.35 -3.75 -9.82
CA ARG A 100 21.14 -4.56 -10.76
C ARG A 100 20.26 -5.40 -11.69
N SER A 101 19.02 -5.68 -11.29
CA SER A 101 18.08 -6.51 -12.05
C SER A 101 16.64 -6.08 -11.80
N ALA A 102 15.86 -5.95 -12.88
CA ALA A 102 14.43 -5.67 -12.80
C ALA A 102 13.63 -6.82 -12.13
N LEU A 103 14.20 -8.01 -12.04
CA LEU A 103 13.56 -9.17 -11.41
C LEU A 103 13.66 -9.15 -9.87
N VAL A 104 14.58 -8.37 -9.31
CA VAL A 104 14.80 -8.24 -7.87
C VAL A 104 14.80 -6.76 -7.49
N PRO A 105 13.63 -6.10 -7.55
CA PRO A 105 13.52 -4.68 -7.25
C PRO A 105 13.77 -4.40 -5.76
N SER A 106 14.52 -3.34 -5.46
CA SER A 106 14.77 -2.89 -4.07
C SER A 106 13.81 -1.82 -3.59
N GLY A 107 12.76 -1.47 -4.35
CA GLY A 107 11.81 -0.43 -3.96
C GLY A 107 10.35 -0.86 -3.84
N LEU A 108 9.56 0.06 -3.28
CA LEU A 108 8.11 -0.02 -3.20
C LEU A 108 7.47 1.25 -3.78
N ARG A 109 6.45 1.08 -4.62
CA ARG A 109 5.59 2.17 -5.08
C ARG A 109 4.35 2.26 -4.20
N VAL A 110 4.15 3.42 -3.61
CA VAL A 110 2.98 3.75 -2.79
C VAL A 110 2.31 5.02 -3.30
N GLY A 111 1.02 5.14 -3.08
CA GLY A 111 0.24 6.29 -3.55
C GLY A 111 -1.01 6.53 -2.71
N THR A 112 -1.55 7.73 -2.84
CA THR A 112 -2.60 8.27 -1.97
C THR A 112 -4.03 8.29 -2.53
N PRO A 113 -4.33 8.17 -3.85
CA PRO A 113 -5.69 8.35 -4.36
C PRO A 113 -6.76 7.50 -3.68
N ALA A 114 -6.57 6.17 -3.63
CA ALA A 114 -7.61 5.25 -3.16
C ALA A 114 -8.00 5.51 -1.70
N MET A 115 -7.05 5.83 -0.84
CA MET A 115 -7.32 6.14 0.55
C MET A 115 -7.86 7.56 0.72
N THR A 116 -7.39 8.52 -0.09
CA THR A 116 -7.96 9.89 -0.11
C THR A 116 -9.43 9.87 -0.53
N THR A 117 -9.82 9.01 -1.48
CA THR A 117 -11.22 8.82 -1.88
C THR A 117 -12.10 8.31 -0.72
N ARG A 118 -11.51 7.60 0.24
CA ARG A 118 -12.20 7.16 1.47
C ARG A 118 -12.22 8.23 2.57
N GLY A 119 -11.69 9.42 2.30
CA GLY A 119 -11.72 10.57 3.21
C GLY A 119 -10.48 10.72 4.10
N LEU A 120 -9.37 10.03 3.80
CA LEU A 120 -8.15 10.17 4.60
C LEU A 120 -7.48 11.52 4.38
N SER A 121 -7.07 12.13 5.50
CA SER A 121 -6.35 13.39 5.60
C SER A 121 -4.83 13.19 5.73
N PRO A 122 -4.02 14.26 5.67
CA PRO A 122 -2.56 14.15 5.86
C PRO A 122 -2.19 13.51 7.21
N GLU A 123 -2.97 13.77 8.27
CA GLU A 123 -2.76 13.17 9.58
C GLU A 123 -2.99 11.65 9.56
N ASP A 124 -3.99 11.18 8.81
CA ASP A 124 -4.24 9.74 8.65
C ASP A 124 -3.11 9.05 7.86
N PHE A 125 -2.46 9.78 6.95
CA PHE A 125 -1.31 9.27 6.21
C PHE A 125 -0.05 9.11 7.07
N LYS A 126 0.10 9.86 8.17
CA LYS A 126 1.15 9.60 9.19
C LYS A 126 0.98 8.21 9.79
N GLN A 127 -0.26 7.84 10.11
CA GLN A 127 -0.56 6.51 10.65
C GLN A 127 -0.29 5.41 9.61
N ILE A 128 -0.63 5.64 8.34
CA ILE A 128 -0.26 4.73 7.25
C ILE A 128 1.26 4.60 7.13
N ALA A 129 2.01 5.69 7.26
CA ALA A 129 3.48 5.67 7.24
C ALA A 129 4.05 4.81 8.37
N GLN A 130 3.51 4.93 9.58
CA GLN A 130 3.89 4.08 10.72
C GLN A 130 3.62 2.60 10.45
N PHE A 131 2.46 2.26 9.89
CA PHE A 131 2.15 0.86 9.55
C PHE A 131 3.07 0.31 8.46
N LEU A 132 3.35 1.11 7.42
CA LEU A 132 4.26 0.73 6.35
C LEU A 132 5.68 0.52 6.90
N HIS A 133 6.16 1.43 7.74
CA HIS A 133 7.44 1.31 8.42
C HIS A 133 7.53 0.01 9.24
N ARG A 134 6.55 -0.26 10.11
CA ARG A 134 6.51 -1.49 10.92
C ARG A 134 6.49 -2.75 10.07
N GLY A 135 5.71 -2.77 8.98
CA GLY A 135 5.66 -3.89 8.05
C GLY A 135 6.99 -4.15 7.35
N ILE A 136 7.69 -3.09 6.93
CA ILE A 136 9.03 -3.20 6.34
C ILE A 136 10.06 -3.66 7.38
N THR A 137 9.99 -3.17 8.61
CA THR A 137 10.86 -3.60 9.71
C THR A 137 10.71 -5.09 9.99
N ILE A 138 9.47 -5.59 10.07
CA ILE A 138 9.21 -7.04 10.19
C ILE A 138 9.84 -7.82 9.03
N ALA A 139 9.73 -7.31 7.80
CA ALA A 139 10.33 -7.96 6.64
C ALA A 139 11.87 -8.02 6.74
N ALA A 140 12.50 -6.96 7.25
CA ALA A 140 13.94 -6.92 7.51
C ALA A 140 14.35 -7.89 8.63
N GLU A 141 13.60 -7.95 9.74
CA GLU A 141 13.84 -8.88 10.85
C GLU A 141 13.77 -10.34 10.40
N VAL A 142 12.74 -10.69 9.61
CA VAL A 142 12.62 -12.03 9.04
C VAL A 142 13.74 -12.33 8.05
N GLN A 143 14.17 -11.36 7.24
CA GLN A 143 15.29 -11.58 6.33
C GLN A 143 16.62 -11.74 7.09
N ALA A 144 16.80 -11.04 8.20
CA ALA A 144 17.98 -11.14 9.06
C ALA A 144 18.03 -12.45 9.86
N SER A 145 16.89 -13.05 10.19
CA SER A 145 16.83 -14.35 10.88
C SER A 145 17.19 -15.54 9.98
N LEU A 146 17.19 -15.34 8.66
CA LEU A 146 17.49 -16.37 7.68
C LEU A 146 18.97 -16.38 7.28
N PRO A 147 19.53 -17.55 6.90
CA PRO A 147 20.90 -17.63 6.40
C PRO A 147 21.14 -16.69 5.21
N ALA A 148 22.36 -16.13 5.12
CA ALA A 148 22.75 -15.30 4.00
C ALA A 148 22.55 -16.02 2.66
N GLY A 149 22.00 -15.33 1.66
CA GLY A 149 21.69 -15.92 0.35
C GLY A 149 20.38 -16.72 0.28
N SER A 150 19.59 -16.76 1.35
CA SER A 150 18.25 -17.36 1.34
C SER A 150 17.40 -16.81 0.20
N LYS A 151 16.66 -17.69 -0.49
CA LYS A 151 15.80 -17.30 -1.61
C LYS A 151 14.46 -16.81 -1.10
N PHE A 152 13.71 -16.10 -1.95
CA PHE A 152 12.37 -15.63 -1.62
C PHE A 152 11.40 -16.77 -1.25
N ARG A 153 11.60 -17.98 -1.81
CA ARG A 153 10.84 -19.17 -1.41
C ARG A 153 11.03 -19.50 0.08
N ASP A 154 12.26 -19.44 0.55
CA ASP A 154 12.62 -19.80 1.92
C ASP A 154 12.09 -18.73 2.89
N PHE A 155 12.15 -17.45 2.48
CA PHE A 155 11.49 -16.34 3.18
C PHE A 155 9.98 -16.54 3.35
N ARG A 156 9.27 -16.91 2.27
CA ARG A 156 7.83 -17.21 2.33
C ARG A 156 7.51 -18.42 3.20
N ALA A 157 8.33 -19.46 3.14
CA ALA A 157 8.15 -20.65 3.96
C ALA A 157 8.31 -20.33 5.44
N HIS A 158 9.29 -19.49 5.80
CA HIS A 158 9.49 -19.02 7.17
C HIS A 158 8.31 -18.18 7.67
N LEU A 159 7.85 -17.21 6.88
CA LEU A 159 6.69 -16.38 7.25
C LEU A 159 5.40 -17.18 7.46
N GLY A 160 5.23 -18.28 6.75
CA GLY A 160 3.98 -19.03 6.72
C GLY A 160 2.88 -18.36 5.88
N PRO A 161 1.73 -19.03 5.73
CA PRO A 161 0.62 -18.54 4.92
C PRO A 161 -0.03 -17.28 5.48
N ASN A 162 -0.10 -17.13 6.81
CA ASN A 162 -0.76 -16.00 7.50
C ASN A 162 0.19 -15.12 8.32
N GLY A 163 1.50 -15.34 8.19
CA GLY A 163 2.53 -14.57 8.90
C GLY A 163 2.89 -15.12 10.27
N GLU A 164 2.58 -16.39 10.54
CA GLU A 164 2.88 -17.08 11.79
C GLU A 164 4.38 -17.08 12.13
N GLY A 165 5.24 -16.92 11.11
CA GLY A 165 6.69 -16.83 11.27
C GLY A 165 7.20 -15.57 11.96
N HIS A 166 6.34 -14.57 12.23
CA HIS A 166 6.75 -13.39 12.99
C HIS A 166 5.63 -12.88 13.91
N PRO A 167 5.88 -12.73 15.23
CA PRO A 167 4.82 -12.38 16.20
C PRO A 167 4.20 -11.00 15.94
N GLY A 168 4.90 -10.10 15.25
CA GLY A 168 4.41 -8.76 14.91
C GLY A 168 3.37 -8.71 13.78
N VAL A 169 3.22 -9.76 12.97
CA VAL A 169 2.35 -9.71 11.77
C VAL A 169 0.87 -9.67 12.15
N ALA A 170 0.41 -10.58 13.02
CA ALA A 170 -1.00 -10.61 13.39
C ALA A 170 -1.47 -9.34 14.12
N PRO A 171 -0.76 -8.80 15.12
CA PRO A 171 -1.14 -7.54 15.76
C PRO A 171 -1.19 -6.37 14.78
N LEU A 172 -0.16 -6.22 13.92
CA LEU A 172 -0.14 -5.15 12.92
C LEU A 172 -1.30 -5.29 11.93
N ARG A 173 -1.65 -6.51 11.51
CA ARG A 173 -2.81 -6.76 10.66
C ARG A 173 -4.10 -6.28 11.33
N GLU A 174 -4.33 -6.61 12.60
CA GLU A 174 -5.53 -6.19 13.32
C GLU A 174 -5.61 -4.68 13.47
N GLU A 175 -4.49 -4.02 13.76
CA GLU A 175 -4.42 -2.55 13.84
C GLU A 175 -4.72 -1.89 12.48
N VAL A 176 -4.18 -2.43 11.38
CA VAL A 176 -4.46 -1.94 10.02
C VAL A 176 -5.94 -2.12 9.66
N ILE A 177 -6.52 -3.28 9.98
CA ILE A 177 -7.95 -3.54 9.78
C ILE A 177 -8.80 -2.55 10.58
N ALA A 178 -8.51 -2.39 11.88
CA ALA A 178 -9.23 -1.48 12.77
C ALA A 178 -9.16 -0.04 12.26
N PHE A 179 -7.97 0.43 11.87
CA PHE A 179 -7.78 1.74 11.28
C PHE A 179 -8.60 1.92 10.00
N ALA A 180 -8.53 0.96 9.08
CA ALA A 180 -9.20 1.03 7.79
C ALA A 180 -10.73 0.99 7.90
N ARG A 181 -11.28 0.37 8.96
CA ARG A 181 -12.73 0.30 9.22
C ARG A 181 -13.33 1.64 9.66
N ARG A 182 -12.53 2.60 10.13
CA ARG A 182 -13.00 3.93 10.55
C ARG A 182 -13.49 4.80 9.38
N PHE A 183 -13.15 4.42 8.15
CA PHE A 183 -13.45 5.17 6.94
C PHE A 183 -14.55 4.49 6.11
N PRO A 184 -15.42 5.26 5.44
CA PRO A 184 -16.50 4.69 4.63
C PRO A 184 -15.97 3.78 3.51
N ALA A 185 -16.79 2.81 3.13
CA ALA A 185 -16.64 2.15 1.84
C ALA A 185 -17.19 3.06 0.74
N VAL A 186 -16.56 3.01 -0.44
CA VAL A 186 -16.95 3.84 -1.59
C VAL A 186 -17.52 2.91 -2.67
N GLY A 187 -18.71 3.26 -3.18
CA GLY A 187 -19.36 2.54 -4.27
C GLY A 187 -20.24 1.36 -3.87
N PHE A 188 -20.46 1.10 -2.57
CA PHE A 188 -21.43 0.10 -2.09
C PHE A 188 -21.85 0.36 -0.64
N ASN A 189 -23.04 -0.13 -0.25
CA ASN A 189 -23.52 -0.06 1.13
C ASN A 189 -22.92 -1.20 1.98
N THR A 190 -22.19 -0.86 3.03
CA THR A 190 -21.55 -1.80 3.97
C THR A 190 -22.57 -2.65 4.73
N GLU A 191 -23.77 -2.14 4.99
CA GLU A 191 -24.86 -2.86 5.65
C GLU A 191 -25.32 -4.06 4.81
N THR A 192 -25.21 -3.97 3.49
CA THR A 192 -25.67 -5.04 2.58
C THR A 192 -24.59 -6.08 2.28
N MET A 193 -23.39 -5.95 2.86
CA MET A 193 -22.28 -6.85 2.60
C MET A 193 -22.54 -8.25 3.20
N LYS A 194 -22.20 -9.28 2.42
CA LYS A 194 -22.22 -10.69 2.87
C LYS A 194 -21.22 -10.94 4.01
N TYR A 195 -20.04 -10.35 3.92
CA TYR A 195 -19.00 -10.45 4.94
C TYR A 195 -18.96 -9.15 5.71
N ARG A 196 -19.66 -9.15 6.85
CA ARG A 196 -19.66 -8.00 7.74
C ARG A 196 -18.50 -8.13 8.73
N PRO A 197 -17.76 -7.04 8.98
CA PRO A 197 -16.91 -6.99 10.14
C PRO A 197 -17.80 -7.10 11.39
N GLU A 198 -17.52 -8.08 12.25
CA GLU A 198 -17.96 -8.04 13.65
C GLU A 198 -17.33 -6.82 14.34
#